data_AF-A0A929ZD61-F1
#
_entry.id   AF-A0A929ZD61-F1
#
_cell.length_a   1.000
_cell.length_b   1.000
_cell.length_c   1.000
_cell.angle_alpha   90.00
_cell.angle_beta   90.00
_cell.angle_gamma   90.00
#
_symmetry.space_group_name_H-M   'P 1'
#
loop_
_entity.id
_entity.type
_entity.pdbx_description
1 polymer ?
#
loop_
_entity_poly.entity_id
_entity_poly.type
_entity_poly.pdbx_seq_one_letter_code
_entity_poly.pdbx_strand_id
1 'polypeptide(L)'
;YIIGGGSQLEMTGDTVINTPASLDAVNITEDKIDNAAAVLAPNDAYVVTGGSHLVKYHKDTIAEISTTPTNGAANGNEKLTYFQLADPSVTALSPVNSNGQRYTYGVANASSDGNKYVWVPSEKVTFSLGDNPSATFADGTNTNKETLAMRGHTIGMAVRANDEVIPSFSTTPISNDASKQFKGWFYRDATGNALPFDPNTTDVLETMNVFAMWEEVPQPIVTPTQPSQPATSVTPKTSDNTNIEYQIGVLLVSLSAVVILLKTRNLVTK
;
A
#
# COMPACT_ATOMS: atom_id res chain seq x y z
N TYR A 1 32.94 -13.88 8.54
CA TYR A 1 32.94 -15.06 7.66
C TYR A 1 32.80 -16.31 8.50
N ILE A 2 32.05 -17.29 7.99
CA ILE A 2 32.01 -18.66 8.50
C ILE A 2 32.53 -19.53 7.36
N ILE A 3 33.52 -20.38 7.63
CA ILE A 3 34.15 -21.23 6.61
C ILE A 3 34.02 -22.70 7.03
N GLY A 4 33.56 -23.55 6.11
CA GLY A 4 33.49 -24.99 6.28
C GLY A 4 32.17 -25.53 6.84
N GLY A 5 31.83 -26.75 6.46
CA GLY A 5 30.60 -27.42 6.89
C GLY A 5 30.57 -27.69 8.41
N GLY A 6 29.46 -27.33 9.06
CA GLY A 6 29.20 -27.58 10.48
C GLY A 6 29.31 -26.35 11.40
N SER A 7 29.75 -25.20 10.87
CA SER A 7 29.77 -23.94 11.62
C SER A 7 28.53 -23.09 11.31
N GLN A 8 28.00 -22.37 12.31
CA GLN A 8 26.87 -21.46 12.18
C GLN A 8 27.13 -20.17 12.94
N LEU A 9 26.67 -19.05 12.39
CA LEU A 9 26.60 -17.75 13.05
C LEU A 9 25.13 -17.41 13.24
N GLU A 10 24.75 -17.19 14.49
CA GLU A 10 23.40 -16.78 14.84
C GLU A 10 23.44 -15.38 15.46
N MET A 11 22.64 -14.48 14.91
CA MET A 11 22.47 -13.12 15.39
C MET A 11 21.06 -12.96 15.97
N THR A 12 21.00 -12.66 17.26
CA THR A 12 19.76 -12.70 18.06
C THR A 12 19.64 -11.45 18.95
N GLY A 13 18.49 -11.30 19.61
CA GLY A 13 18.24 -10.22 20.58
C GLY A 13 18.34 -8.82 19.95
N ASP A 14 18.74 -7.83 20.75
CA ASP A 14 18.85 -6.42 20.32
C ASP A 14 20.25 -6.09 19.77
N THR A 15 20.89 -7.05 19.10
CA THR A 15 22.25 -6.88 18.53
C THR A 15 22.28 -5.74 17.51
N VAL A 16 23.39 -4.99 17.44
CA VAL A 16 23.61 -3.99 16.39
C VAL A 16 24.82 -4.36 15.58
N ILE A 17 24.64 -4.42 14.26
CA ILE A 17 25.70 -4.63 13.29
C ILE A 17 25.76 -3.41 12.41
N ASN A 18 26.92 -2.76 12.42
CA ASN A 18 27.23 -1.64 11.55
C ASN A 18 28.38 -2.06 10.66
N THR A 19 28.04 -2.55 9.48
CA THR A 19 28.99 -2.81 8.40
C THR A 19 28.58 -1.91 7.22
N PRO A 20 28.80 -0.59 7.32
CA PRO A 20 28.58 0.32 6.21
C PRO A 20 29.58 -0.01 5.11
N ALA A 21 29.23 -1.04 4.32
CA ALA A 21 30.13 -1.68 3.38
C ALA A 21 30.66 -0.62 2.42
N SER A 22 31.98 -0.55 2.23
CA SER A 22 32.54 0.35 1.21
C SER A 22 32.29 -0.12 -0.22
N LEU A 23 31.82 -1.36 -0.39
CA LEU A 23 31.63 -2.04 -1.67
C LEU A 23 30.16 -2.28 -2.00
N ASP A 24 29.81 -2.14 -3.28
CA ASP A 24 28.45 -2.35 -3.80
C ASP A 24 28.19 -3.78 -4.30
N ALA A 25 29.24 -4.59 -4.39
CA ALA A 25 29.18 -5.98 -4.86
C ALA A 25 30.31 -6.83 -4.28
N VAL A 26 30.06 -8.13 -4.13
CA VAL A 26 31.12 -9.12 -3.93
C VAL A 26 31.81 -9.36 -5.26
N ASN A 27 33.12 -9.12 -5.29
CA ASN A 27 33.96 -9.58 -6.38
C ASN A 27 34.28 -11.07 -6.17
N ILE A 28 34.90 -11.74 -7.13
CA ILE A 28 35.26 -13.17 -7.11
C ILE A 28 36.16 -13.63 -5.94
N THR A 29 36.50 -12.74 -4.99
CA THR A 29 37.36 -13.00 -3.84
C THR A 29 36.61 -12.68 -2.53
N GLU A 30 36.55 -13.67 -1.64
CA GLU A 30 35.94 -13.58 -0.29
C GLU A 30 36.49 -12.40 0.53
N ASP A 31 37.76 -12.01 0.31
CA ASP A 31 38.49 -10.94 1.01
C ASP A 31 37.87 -9.52 0.88
N LYS A 32 36.78 -9.38 0.14
CA LYS A 32 36.09 -8.11 -0.15
C LYS A 32 34.67 -8.06 0.41
N ILE A 33 34.26 -9.00 1.27
CA ILE A 33 32.93 -8.95 1.87
C ILE A 33 32.97 -8.09 3.13
N ASP A 34 32.45 -6.88 3.02
CA ASP A 34 32.30 -5.95 4.14
C ASP A 34 30.89 -6.10 4.76
N ASN A 35 30.53 -7.36 5.08
CA ASN A 35 29.27 -7.79 5.71
C ASN A 35 29.44 -9.20 6.33
N ALA A 36 28.49 -9.63 7.16
CA ALA A 36 28.34 -11.03 7.55
C ALA A 36 27.92 -11.90 6.35
N ALA A 37 28.59 -13.04 6.22
CA ALA A 37 28.36 -13.99 5.15
C ALA A 37 28.69 -15.42 5.58
N ALA A 38 27.93 -16.37 5.05
CA ALA A 38 28.29 -17.77 4.97
C ALA A 38 29.13 -18.00 3.72
N VAL A 39 30.30 -18.62 3.86
CA VAL A 39 31.28 -18.79 2.79
C VAL A 39 31.75 -20.23 2.75
N LEU A 40 31.61 -20.90 1.60
CA LEU A 40 31.89 -22.34 1.46
C LEU A 40 31.19 -23.16 2.56
N ALA A 41 29.99 -22.72 2.92
CA ALA A 41 29.16 -23.25 3.98
C ALA A 41 27.70 -23.40 3.47
N PRO A 42 26.89 -24.25 4.10
CA PRO A 42 25.47 -24.32 3.82
C PRO A 42 24.79 -22.94 3.89
N ASN A 43 23.81 -22.69 3.02
CA ASN A 43 23.12 -21.39 2.91
C ASN A 43 22.31 -21.00 4.17
N ASP A 44 22.19 -21.90 5.14
CA ASP A 44 21.58 -21.73 6.46
C ASP A 44 22.58 -21.59 7.62
N ALA A 45 23.88 -21.52 7.31
CA ALA A 45 24.92 -21.25 8.30
C ALA A 45 24.88 -19.80 8.82
N TYR A 46 24.24 -18.87 8.10
CA TYR A 46 24.02 -17.51 8.54
C TYR A 46 22.55 -17.32 8.95
N VAL A 47 22.31 -17.19 10.26
CA VAL A 47 20.97 -17.09 10.85
C VAL A 47 20.79 -15.76 11.54
N VAL A 48 19.64 -15.12 11.29
CA VAL A 48 19.22 -13.88 11.95
C VAL A 48 17.80 -14.04 12.49
N THR A 49 17.64 -13.83 13.78
CA THR A 49 16.34 -13.79 14.46
C THR A 49 16.17 -12.51 15.30
N GLY A 50 17.12 -11.59 15.24
CA GLY A 50 17.06 -10.29 15.92
C GLY A 50 18.12 -9.31 15.44
N GLY A 51 18.02 -8.08 15.93
CA GLY A 51 19.00 -7.02 15.79
C GLY A 51 18.74 -6.05 14.65
N SER A 52 19.47 -4.93 14.69
CA SER A 52 19.55 -3.94 13.61
C SER A 52 20.86 -4.11 12.82
N HIS A 53 20.76 -4.21 11.50
CA HIS A 53 21.85 -4.59 10.59
C HIS A 53 22.06 -3.51 9.53
N LEU A 54 22.87 -2.49 9.80
CA LEU A 54 23.24 -1.52 8.76
C LEU A 54 24.27 -2.14 7.82
N VAL A 55 23.81 -2.60 6.67
CA VAL A 55 24.61 -3.26 5.63
C VAL A 55 24.35 -2.63 4.26
N LYS A 56 25.38 -2.46 3.42
CA LYS A 56 25.23 -1.93 2.05
C LYS A 56 25.04 -3.02 0.99
N TYR A 57 25.78 -4.12 1.11
CA TYR A 57 25.72 -5.24 0.19
C TYR A 57 25.09 -6.47 0.84
N HIS A 58 24.07 -7.03 0.21
CA HIS A 58 23.30 -8.15 0.77
C HIS A 58 22.65 -9.08 -0.27
N LYS A 59 23.12 -9.04 -1.52
CA LYS A 59 22.56 -9.83 -2.63
C LYS A 59 23.51 -10.95 -2.96
N ASP A 60 23.08 -12.19 -2.82
CA ASP A 60 23.88 -13.36 -3.16
C ASP A 60 24.17 -13.35 -4.68
N THR A 61 25.43 -13.17 -5.08
CA THR A 61 25.83 -13.10 -6.50
C THR A 61 26.52 -14.36 -7.00
N ILE A 62 26.98 -15.23 -6.10
CA ILE A 62 27.62 -16.52 -6.42
C ILE A 62 27.11 -17.60 -5.45
N ALA A 63 27.15 -18.87 -5.86
CA ALA A 63 26.52 -19.96 -5.11
C ALA A 63 27.25 -20.31 -3.80
N GLU A 64 28.56 -20.07 -3.75
CA GLU A 64 29.46 -20.43 -2.66
C GLU A 64 29.45 -19.42 -1.50
N ILE A 65 28.82 -18.26 -1.70
CA ILE A 65 28.80 -17.14 -0.75
C ILE A 65 27.37 -16.66 -0.59
N SER A 66 26.86 -16.71 0.64
CA SER A 66 25.56 -16.14 0.98
C SER A 66 25.68 -15.02 2.00
N THR A 67 25.20 -13.85 1.60
CA THR A 67 25.03 -12.66 2.45
C THR A 67 23.58 -12.48 2.93
N THR A 68 22.68 -13.31 2.43
CA THR A 68 21.27 -13.30 2.80
C THR A 68 21.05 -14.30 3.94
N PRO A 69 20.73 -13.86 5.17
CA PRO A 69 20.50 -14.77 6.29
C PRO A 69 19.21 -15.57 6.13
N THR A 70 19.07 -16.59 6.95
CA THR A 70 17.80 -17.32 7.19
C THR A 70 17.25 -17.02 8.58
N ASN A 71 15.99 -17.36 8.86
CA ASN A 71 15.44 -17.35 10.23
C ASN A 71 15.74 -18.63 11.04
N GLY A 72 16.61 -19.49 10.52
CA GLY A 72 17.08 -20.71 11.18
C GLY A 72 16.05 -21.85 11.18
N ALA A 73 16.54 -23.05 11.52
CA ALA A 73 15.76 -24.29 11.44
C ALA A 73 14.47 -24.26 12.29
N ALA A 74 14.49 -23.60 13.46
CA ALA A 74 13.32 -23.47 14.32
C ALA A 74 12.16 -22.70 13.67
N ASN A 75 12.45 -21.88 12.64
CA ASN A 75 11.49 -21.04 11.94
C ASN A 75 11.32 -21.44 10.47
N GLY A 76 11.67 -22.67 10.10
CA GLY A 76 11.49 -23.16 8.73
C GLY A 76 12.62 -22.79 7.77
N ASN A 77 13.71 -22.19 8.27
CA ASN A 77 14.96 -21.98 7.55
C ASN A 77 14.81 -21.19 6.24
N GLU A 78 13.86 -20.25 6.18
CA GLU A 78 13.59 -19.50 4.97
C GLU A 78 14.55 -18.32 4.81
N LYS A 79 14.86 -17.97 3.56
CA LYS A 79 15.68 -16.79 3.24
C LYS A 79 14.93 -15.52 3.59
N LEU A 80 15.65 -14.59 4.22
CA LEU A 80 15.07 -13.36 4.72
C LEU A 80 15.21 -12.22 3.71
N THR A 81 14.42 -11.19 3.98
CA THR A 81 14.36 -9.97 3.20
C THR A 81 14.78 -8.79 4.06
N TYR A 82 15.51 -7.87 3.44
CA TYR A 82 16.09 -6.71 4.12
C TYR A 82 15.16 -5.51 4.08
N PHE A 83 14.86 -4.96 5.25
CA PHE A 83 13.94 -3.83 5.42
C PHE A 83 14.53 -2.76 6.34
N GLN A 84 14.13 -1.52 6.12
CA GLN A 84 14.33 -0.40 7.05
C GLN A 84 12.98 -0.07 7.70
N LEU A 85 12.93 -0.11 9.03
CA LEU A 85 11.72 0.24 9.77
C LEU A 85 11.38 1.72 9.56
N ALA A 86 10.09 2.00 9.37
CA ALA A 86 9.60 3.37 9.22
C ALA A 86 9.60 4.13 10.57
N ASP A 87 9.33 3.42 11.67
CA ASP A 87 9.37 3.96 13.03
C ASP A 87 10.59 3.42 13.81
N PRO A 88 11.58 4.27 14.13
CA PRO A 88 12.75 3.86 14.89
C PRO A 88 12.45 3.56 16.36
N SER A 89 11.25 3.87 16.87
CA SER A 89 10.87 3.59 18.26
C SER A 89 10.53 2.12 18.53
N VAL A 90 10.26 1.34 17.47
CA VAL A 90 9.93 -0.09 17.56
C VAL A 90 11.06 -0.87 18.23
N THR A 91 10.75 -1.58 19.32
CA THR A 91 11.76 -2.36 20.06
C THR A 91 11.72 -3.86 19.80
N ALA A 92 10.61 -4.37 19.27
CA ALA A 92 10.47 -5.76 18.87
C ALA A 92 9.47 -5.89 17.72
N LEU A 93 9.67 -6.90 16.88
CA LEU A 93 8.75 -7.34 15.85
C LEU A 93 8.22 -8.73 16.19
N SER A 94 7.11 -9.09 15.55
CA SER A 94 6.49 -10.41 15.63
C SER A 94 6.22 -10.98 14.22
N PRO A 95 7.25 -11.14 13.36
CA PRO A 95 7.07 -11.66 12.01
C PRO A 95 6.50 -13.08 12.01
N VAL A 96 5.86 -13.47 10.90
CA VAL A 96 5.33 -14.82 10.66
C VAL A 96 6.31 -15.60 9.80
N ASN A 97 6.69 -16.79 10.24
CA ASN A 97 7.56 -17.70 9.51
C ASN A 97 6.78 -18.53 8.46
N SER A 98 7.50 -19.31 7.65
CA SER A 98 6.92 -20.17 6.60
C SER A 98 6.00 -21.29 7.13
N ASN A 99 6.06 -21.59 8.44
CA ASN A 99 5.14 -22.51 9.11
C ASN A 99 3.85 -21.82 9.61
N GLY A 100 3.67 -20.53 9.34
CA GLY A 100 2.53 -19.73 9.81
C GLY A 100 2.62 -19.34 11.29
N GLN A 101 3.79 -19.48 11.93
CA GLN A 101 3.99 -19.19 13.35
C GLN A 101 4.69 -17.83 13.54
N ARG A 102 4.26 -17.07 14.55
CA ARG A 102 4.95 -15.84 14.94
C ARG A 102 6.15 -16.17 15.82
N TYR A 103 7.24 -15.41 15.64
CA TYR A 103 8.41 -15.44 16.53
C TYR A 103 8.82 -14.03 16.93
N THR A 104 9.43 -13.89 18.10
CA THR A 104 9.92 -12.59 18.59
C THR A 104 11.23 -12.23 17.91
N TYR A 105 11.30 -11.03 17.36
CA TYR A 105 12.51 -10.43 16.80
C TYR A 105 12.84 -9.15 17.57
N GLY A 106 13.88 -9.17 18.40
CA GLY A 106 14.32 -7.97 19.15
C GLY A 106 15.01 -6.96 18.22
N VAL A 107 14.76 -5.67 18.41
CA VAL A 107 15.37 -4.58 17.63
C VAL A 107 15.39 -3.27 18.43
N ALA A 108 15.62 -3.34 19.74
CA ALA A 108 15.57 -2.15 20.60
C ALA A 108 16.61 -1.09 20.20
N ASN A 109 17.79 -1.53 19.77
CA ASN A 109 18.92 -0.66 19.46
C ASN A 109 18.94 -0.29 17.97
N ALA A 110 19.11 1.01 17.69
CA ALA A 110 19.31 1.51 16.33
C ALA A 110 20.74 1.29 15.85
N SER A 111 20.91 1.26 14.52
CA SER A 111 22.20 1.31 13.86
C SER A 111 22.87 2.69 14.01
N SER A 112 24.13 2.80 13.57
CA SER A 112 24.96 4.00 13.78
C SER A 112 24.44 5.28 13.11
N ASP A 113 23.54 5.14 12.13
CA ASP A 113 22.88 6.24 11.43
C ASP A 113 21.53 6.64 12.07
N GLY A 114 21.14 5.97 13.17
CA GLY A 114 19.88 6.20 13.88
C GLY A 114 18.69 5.42 13.32
N ASN A 115 18.85 4.68 12.23
CA ASN A 115 17.80 3.86 11.64
C ASN A 115 17.82 2.42 12.19
N LYS A 116 16.75 1.66 11.91
CA LYS A 116 16.65 0.24 12.24
C LYS A 116 16.48 -0.59 10.99
N TYR A 117 17.37 -1.55 10.81
CA TYR A 117 17.43 -2.39 9.61
C TYR A 117 17.27 -3.86 10.00
N VAL A 118 16.28 -4.54 9.45
CA VAL A 118 15.89 -5.88 9.89
C VAL A 118 15.89 -6.88 8.75
N TRP A 119 16.16 -8.13 9.12
CA TRP A 119 16.03 -9.28 8.24
C TRP A 119 14.82 -10.10 8.68
N VAL A 120 13.77 -10.13 7.87
CA VAL A 120 12.54 -10.86 8.20
C VAL A 120 11.95 -11.53 6.96
N PRO A 121 11.07 -12.53 7.12
CA PRO A 121 10.29 -13.08 6.01
C PRO A 121 9.46 -12.00 5.33
N SER A 122 9.23 -12.13 4.03
CA SER A 122 8.42 -11.19 3.27
C SER A 122 7.35 -11.87 2.43
N GLU A 123 6.33 -11.10 2.07
CA GLU A 123 5.27 -11.51 1.15
C GLU A 123 5.02 -10.46 0.08
N LYS A 124 4.67 -10.95 -1.10
CA LYS A 124 4.38 -10.09 -2.25
C LYS A 124 2.96 -9.55 -2.17
N VAL A 125 2.83 -8.25 -2.41
CA VAL A 125 1.54 -7.59 -2.57
C VAL A 125 1.46 -7.03 -3.99
N THR A 126 0.48 -7.48 -4.75
CA THR A 126 0.22 -7.02 -6.12
C THR A 126 -1.04 -6.16 -6.14
N PHE A 127 -0.90 -4.89 -6.54
CA PHE A 127 -1.99 -3.95 -6.74
C PHE A 127 -2.43 -3.93 -8.20
N SER A 128 -3.73 -4.05 -8.43
CA SER A 128 -4.37 -3.99 -9.74
C SER A 128 -5.51 -2.98 -9.76
N LEU A 129 -5.79 -2.39 -10.92
CA LEU A 129 -6.81 -1.33 -11.04
C LEU A 129 -8.26 -1.88 -11.09
N GLY A 130 -8.44 -3.19 -10.86
CA GLY A 130 -9.74 -3.85 -10.90
C GLY A 130 -10.42 -3.72 -12.26
N ASP A 131 -11.75 -3.70 -12.26
CA ASP A 131 -12.58 -3.72 -13.47
C ASP A 131 -12.85 -2.31 -14.04
N ASN A 132 -11.84 -1.44 -14.03
CA ASN A 132 -11.90 -0.11 -14.63
C ASN A 132 -10.76 0.07 -15.67
N PRO A 133 -11.04 -0.17 -16.97
CA PRO A 133 -10.02 -0.06 -18.02
C PRO A 133 -9.53 1.37 -18.27
N SER A 134 -10.29 2.35 -17.77
CA SER A 134 -10.00 3.78 -17.86
C SER A 134 -9.14 4.29 -16.69
N ALA A 135 -8.82 3.43 -15.73
CA ALA A 135 -8.02 3.79 -14.57
C ALA A 135 -6.52 3.72 -14.85
N THR A 136 -5.76 4.53 -14.12
CA THR A 136 -4.30 4.53 -14.04
C THR A 136 -3.85 4.70 -12.60
N PHE A 137 -2.64 4.21 -12.30
CA PHE A 137 -1.91 4.59 -11.10
C PHE A 137 -1.45 6.06 -11.21
N ALA A 138 -0.99 6.65 -10.10
CA ALA A 138 -0.57 8.06 -10.09
C ALA A 138 0.61 8.38 -11.01
N ASP A 139 1.40 7.38 -11.40
CA ASP A 139 2.45 7.52 -12.41
C ASP A 139 1.93 7.48 -13.86
N GLY A 140 0.60 7.43 -14.04
CA GLY A 140 -0.06 7.38 -15.34
C GLY A 140 -0.08 6.01 -16.01
N THR A 141 0.49 4.97 -15.38
CA THR A 141 0.52 3.62 -15.94
C THR A 141 -0.70 2.81 -15.50
N ASN A 142 -1.02 1.75 -16.25
CA ASN A 142 -2.07 0.77 -15.91
C ASN A 142 -1.51 -0.63 -15.62
N THR A 143 -0.18 -0.77 -15.57
CA THR A 143 0.48 -2.02 -15.23
C THR A 143 0.43 -2.24 -13.72
N ASN A 144 0.10 -3.45 -13.29
CA ASN A 144 0.06 -3.83 -11.87
C ASN A 144 1.34 -3.38 -11.15
N LYS A 145 1.16 -2.93 -9.91
CA LYS A 145 2.27 -2.54 -9.03
C LYS A 145 2.54 -3.65 -8.03
N GLU A 146 3.79 -3.96 -7.78
CA GLU A 146 4.18 -4.98 -6.82
C GLU A 146 5.06 -4.38 -5.73
N THR A 147 4.85 -4.82 -4.50
CA THR A 147 5.73 -4.49 -3.38
C THR A 147 5.93 -5.72 -2.51
N LEU A 148 6.87 -5.64 -1.57
CA LEU A 148 7.12 -6.65 -0.55
C LEU A 148 6.86 -6.04 0.82
N ALA A 149 6.11 -6.77 1.64
CA ALA A 149 5.85 -6.42 3.04
C ALA A 149 6.54 -7.42 3.97
N MET A 150 6.86 -7.00 5.19
CA MET A 150 7.30 -7.94 6.23
C MET A 150 6.14 -8.87 6.58
N ARG A 151 6.31 -10.20 6.42
CA ARG A 151 5.23 -11.15 6.67
C ARG A 151 4.79 -11.07 8.13
N GLY A 152 3.49 -10.90 8.36
CA GLY A 152 2.91 -10.68 9.69
C GLY A 152 2.79 -9.21 10.10
N HIS A 153 3.06 -8.26 9.21
CA HIS A 153 2.97 -6.82 9.47
C HIS A 153 2.31 -6.07 8.32
N THR A 154 1.97 -4.82 8.56
CA THR A 154 1.41 -3.91 7.56
C THR A 154 2.51 -3.44 6.59
N ILE A 155 2.12 -2.98 5.39
CA ILE A 155 3.10 -2.46 4.42
C ILE A 155 3.78 -1.21 4.98
N GLY A 156 3.05 -0.36 5.69
CA GLY A 156 3.57 0.88 6.27
C GLY A 156 4.63 0.67 7.37
N MET A 157 4.83 -0.56 7.85
CA MET A 157 5.77 -0.85 8.94
C MET A 157 7.23 -0.62 8.54
N ALA A 158 7.57 -0.84 7.27
CA ALA A 158 8.94 -0.73 6.80
C ALA A 158 8.99 -0.46 5.30
N VAL A 159 10.12 0.06 4.85
CA VAL A 159 10.49 0.16 3.44
C VAL A 159 11.58 -0.86 3.12
N ARG A 160 11.78 -1.15 1.84
CA ARG A 160 12.96 -1.87 1.40
C ARG A 160 14.19 -1.03 1.71
N ALA A 161 15.19 -1.62 2.33
CA ALA A 161 16.43 -0.93 2.64
C ALA A 161 17.34 -0.82 1.39
N ASN A 162 18.37 0.02 1.48
CA ASN A 162 19.35 0.31 0.41
C ASN A 162 18.74 0.81 -0.90
N ASP A 163 17.81 1.75 -0.79
CA ASP A 163 17.20 2.47 -1.91
C ASP A 163 16.53 1.57 -2.97
N GLU A 164 16.10 0.37 -2.56
CA GLU A 164 15.28 -0.47 -3.41
C GLU A 164 13.93 0.21 -3.64
N VAL A 165 13.65 0.51 -4.91
CA VAL A 165 12.47 1.25 -5.33
C VAL A 165 11.21 0.49 -4.94
N ILE A 166 10.41 1.07 -4.04
CA ILE A 166 9.04 0.64 -3.80
C ILE A 166 8.12 1.45 -4.72
N PRO A 167 7.26 0.80 -5.52
CA PRO A 167 6.25 1.53 -6.28
C PRO A 167 5.35 2.34 -5.34
N SER A 168 5.08 3.59 -5.66
CA SER A 168 4.07 4.36 -4.92
C SER A 168 2.67 3.83 -5.24
N PHE A 169 2.14 2.97 -4.36
CA PHE A 169 0.76 2.48 -4.42
C PHE A 169 -0.17 3.29 -3.50
N SER A 170 0.38 4.22 -2.70
CA SER A 170 -0.32 5.01 -1.68
C SER A 170 -1.23 6.11 -2.23
N THR A 171 -1.48 6.15 -3.54
CA THR A 171 -2.28 7.19 -4.17
C THR A 171 -3.58 6.60 -4.70
N THR A 172 -4.69 7.29 -4.45
CA THR A 172 -5.97 7.05 -5.12
C THR A 172 -5.74 6.93 -6.63
N PRO A 173 -6.15 5.80 -7.26
CA PRO A 173 -6.09 5.66 -8.70
C PRO A 173 -6.85 6.78 -9.41
N ILE A 174 -6.38 7.17 -10.57
CA ILE A 174 -7.01 8.19 -11.41
C ILE A 174 -7.87 7.46 -12.44
N SER A 175 -9.07 7.95 -12.73
CA SER A 175 -9.88 7.43 -13.83
C SER A 175 -10.52 8.56 -14.61
N ASN A 176 -10.60 8.41 -15.94
CA ASN A 176 -11.35 9.32 -16.80
C ASN A 176 -12.81 8.87 -17.01
N ASP A 177 -13.22 7.77 -16.39
CA ASP A 177 -14.60 7.28 -16.40
C ASP A 177 -15.42 8.00 -15.32
N ALA A 178 -16.18 9.01 -15.73
CA ALA A 178 -17.03 9.78 -14.83
C ALA A 178 -18.23 8.98 -14.25
N SER A 179 -18.50 7.78 -14.78
CA SER A 179 -19.55 6.91 -14.24
C SER A 179 -19.09 6.10 -13.03
N LYS A 180 -17.78 6.05 -12.75
CA LYS A 180 -17.23 5.25 -11.65
C LYS A 180 -16.44 6.13 -10.67
N GLN A 181 -16.59 5.86 -9.39
CA GLN A 181 -15.76 6.45 -8.34
C GLN A 181 -14.97 5.36 -7.61
N PHE A 182 -13.73 5.70 -7.25
CA PHE A 182 -12.87 4.80 -6.50
C PHE A 182 -13.40 4.65 -5.07
N LYS A 183 -13.74 3.43 -4.70
CA LYS A 183 -14.29 3.10 -3.38
C LYS A 183 -13.19 2.79 -2.36
N GLY A 184 -12.08 2.22 -2.81
CA GLY A 184 -10.99 1.78 -1.95
C GLY A 184 -10.25 0.58 -2.51
N TRP A 185 -9.21 0.16 -1.79
CA TRP A 185 -8.46 -1.06 -2.06
C TRP A 185 -9.09 -2.24 -1.34
N PHE A 186 -9.14 -3.39 -1.99
CA PHE A 186 -9.73 -4.62 -1.45
C PHE A 186 -8.87 -5.82 -1.81
N TYR A 187 -8.95 -6.87 -1.02
CA TYR A 187 -8.40 -8.19 -1.33
C TYR A 187 -9.48 -9.26 -1.14
N ARG A 188 -9.26 -10.45 -1.67
CA ARG A 188 -10.17 -11.58 -1.44
C ARG A 188 -9.60 -12.48 -0.36
N ASP A 189 -10.44 -12.86 0.60
CA ASP A 189 -10.10 -13.90 1.57
C ASP A 189 -10.15 -15.31 0.94
N ALA A 190 -9.81 -16.33 1.73
CA ALA A 190 -9.81 -17.73 1.29
C ALA A 190 -11.20 -18.24 0.82
N THR A 191 -12.29 -17.55 1.19
CA THR A 191 -13.66 -17.87 0.75
C THR A 191 -14.11 -17.06 -0.46
N GLY A 192 -13.26 -16.13 -0.94
CA GLY A 192 -13.52 -15.28 -2.10
C GLY A 192 -14.20 -13.94 -1.76
N ASN A 193 -14.46 -13.65 -0.48
CA ASN A 193 -15.11 -12.40 -0.08
C ASN A 193 -14.15 -11.22 -0.20
N ALA A 194 -14.65 -10.10 -0.72
CA ALA A 194 -13.87 -8.86 -0.79
C ALA A 194 -13.83 -8.17 0.58
N LEU A 195 -12.62 -8.02 1.12
CA LEU A 195 -12.35 -7.31 2.37
C LEU A 195 -11.57 -6.02 2.10
N PRO A 196 -11.83 -4.93 2.83
CA PRO A 196 -11.08 -3.69 2.67
C PRO A 196 -9.60 -3.93 2.98
N PHE A 197 -8.74 -3.33 2.18
CA PHE A 197 -7.30 -3.33 2.36
C PHE A 197 -6.83 -1.91 2.70
N ASP A 198 -6.13 -1.77 3.82
CA ASP A 198 -5.45 -0.53 4.21
C ASP A 198 -3.97 -0.86 4.50
N PRO A 199 -3.01 -0.25 3.77
CA PRO A 199 -1.59 -0.55 3.91
C PRO A 199 -1.01 -0.27 5.29
N ASN A 200 -1.70 0.51 6.15
CA ASN A 200 -1.24 0.87 7.48
C ASN A 200 -1.89 0.05 8.60
N THR A 201 -2.94 -0.72 8.30
CA THR A 201 -3.70 -1.47 9.32
C THR A 201 -3.96 -2.93 8.96
N THR A 202 -3.76 -3.33 7.71
CA THR A 202 -3.92 -4.72 7.25
C THR A 202 -2.58 -5.44 7.26
N ASP A 203 -2.45 -6.48 8.08
CA ASP A 203 -1.29 -7.36 8.09
C ASP A 203 -1.22 -8.19 6.80
N VAL A 204 -0.03 -8.29 6.22
CA VAL A 204 0.25 -9.16 5.07
C VAL A 204 0.76 -10.50 5.59
N LEU A 205 -0.08 -11.54 5.51
CA LEU A 205 0.23 -12.88 6.03
C LEU A 205 0.72 -13.86 4.95
N GLU A 206 0.32 -13.62 3.72
CA GLU A 206 0.63 -14.43 2.54
C GLU A 206 0.70 -13.51 1.32
N THR A 207 0.95 -14.08 0.14
CA THR A 207 0.93 -13.29 -1.10
C THR A 207 -0.48 -12.75 -1.34
N MET A 208 -0.60 -11.42 -1.40
CA MET A 208 -1.89 -10.72 -1.51
C MET A 208 -2.09 -10.12 -2.90
N ASN A 209 -3.27 -10.35 -3.46
CA ASN A 209 -3.75 -9.64 -4.64
C ASN A 209 -4.75 -8.57 -4.20
N VAL A 210 -4.31 -7.32 -4.27
CA VAL A 210 -5.10 -6.14 -3.92
C VAL A 210 -5.64 -5.53 -5.21
N PHE A 211 -6.93 -5.20 -5.23
CA PHE A 211 -7.60 -4.61 -6.38
C PHE A 211 -8.36 -3.36 -5.99
N ALA A 212 -8.38 -2.38 -6.89
CA ALA A 212 -9.22 -1.21 -6.75
C ALA A 212 -10.68 -1.62 -6.93
N MET A 213 -11.52 -1.34 -5.93
CA MET A 213 -12.96 -1.44 -6.08
C MET A 213 -13.52 -0.09 -6.52
N TRP A 214 -14.41 -0.15 -7.50
CA TRP A 214 -15.10 1.01 -8.07
C TRP A 214 -16.59 0.87 -7.83
N GLU A 215 -17.27 1.98 -7.61
CA GLU A 215 -18.73 2.03 -7.51
C GLU A 215 -19.31 2.99 -8.53
N GLU A 216 -20.50 2.67 -9.02
CA GLU A 216 -21.22 3.49 -9.98
C GLU A 216 -21.66 4.80 -9.32
N VAL A 217 -21.34 5.91 -9.96
CA VAL A 217 -21.81 7.23 -9.59
C VAL A 217 -23.27 7.34 -10.05
N PRO A 218 -24.23 7.62 -9.14
CA PRO A 218 -25.63 7.75 -9.49
C PRO A 218 -25.80 8.79 -10.60
N GLN A 219 -26.24 8.34 -11.78
CA GLN A 219 -26.55 9.25 -12.87
C GLN A 219 -27.87 9.97 -12.55
N PRO A 220 -27.98 11.29 -12.82
CA PRO A 220 -29.26 11.97 -12.73
C PRO A 220 -30.25 11.27 -13.67
N ILE A 221 -31.42 10.90 -13.13
CA ILE A 221 -32.52 10.35 -13.92
C ILE A 221 -32.91 11.43 -14.91
N VAL A 222 -32.57 11.25 -16.18
CA VAL A 222 -33.09 12.09 -17.26
C VAL A 222 -34.57 11.78 -17.41
N THR A 223 -35.43 12.59 -16.78
CA THR A 223 -36.85 12.60 -17.11
C THR A 223 -36.95 12.94 -18.59
N PRO A 224 -37.51 12.06 -19.45
CA PRO A 224 -37.64 12.38 -20.85
C PRO A 224 -38.51 13.63 -20.98
N THR A 225 -37.92 14.72 -21.49
CA THR A 225 -38.68 15.92 -21.84
C THR A 225 -39.62 15.53 -22.96
N GLN A 226 -40.92 15.50 -22.65
CA GLN A 226 -41.97 15.33 -23.65
C GLN A 226 -41.76 16.36 -24.76
N PRO A 227 -41.76 15.98 -26.06
CA PRO A 227 -41.63 16.94 -27.13
C PRO A 227 -42.75 17.98 -27.01
N SER A 228 -42.37 19.24 -26.84
CA SER A 228 -43.32 20.36 -26.88
C SER A 228 -43.99 20.35 -28.24
N GLN A 229 -45.28 20.03 -28.28
CA GLN A 229 -46.11 20.17 -29.48
C GLN A 229 -45.99 21.63 -29.98
N PRO A 230 -45.83 21.88 -31.29
CA PRO A 230 -45.87 23.23 -31.83
C PRO A 230 -47.23 23.85 -31.51
N ALA A 231 -47.24 24.98 -30.82
CA ALA A 231 -48.44 25.78 -30.64
C ALA A 231 -48.88 26.30 -32.01
N THR A 232 -49.93 25.72 -32.58
CA THR A 232 -50.66 26.32 -33.68
C THR A 232 -51.27 27.63 -33.18
N SER A 233 -50.84 28.75 -33.75
CA SER A 233 -51.46 30.05 -33.52
C SER A 233 -52.87 30.02 -34.15
N VAL A 234 -53.88 29.89 -33.30
CA VAL A 234 -55.27 30.06 -33.72
C VAL A 234 -55.58 31.55 -33.61
N THR A 235 -55.65 32.23 -34.75
CA THR A 235 -56.14 33.61 -34.84
C THR A 235 -57.61 33.64 -34.40
N PRO A 236 -58.03 34.46 -33.40
CA PRO A 236 -59.43 34.51 -33.00
C PRO A 236 -60.25 35.22 -34.07
N LYS A 237 -61.29 34.55 -34.60
CA LYS A 237 -62.39 35.22 -35.29
C LYS A 237 -63.34 35.82 -34.26
N THR A 238 -63.64 37.10 -34.42
CA THR A 238 -64.60 37.87 -33.66
C THR A 238 -66.03 37.35 -33.92
N SER A 239 -66.72 36.92 -32.86
CA SER A 239 -68.17 37.10 -32.71
C SER A 239 -68.57 36.86 -31.25
N ASP A 240 -68.90 37.96 -30.58
CA ASP A 240 -70.11 38.14 -29.76
C ASP A 240 -70.46 37.13 -28.65
N ASN A 241 -70.33 37.63 -27.41
CA ASN A 241 -71.28 37.55 -26.27
C ASN A 241 -70.90 36.72 -25.04
N THR A 242 -70.62 37.47 -23.95
CA THR A 242 -70.91 37.17 -22.53
C THR A 242 -70.36 35.87 -21.92
N ASN A 243 -69.22 35.96 -21.22
CA ASN A 243 -69.13 35.65 -19.79
C ASN A 243 -67.76 36.03 -19.21
N ILE A 244 -67.82 36.54 -17.98
CA ILE A 244 -66.70 36.95 -17.14
C ILE A 244 -66.13 35.68 -16.50
N GLU A 245 -64.82 35.45 -16.57
CA GLU A 245 -63.97 35.09 -15.41
C GLU A 245 -62.51 34.79 -15.82
N TYR A 246 -61.61 35.16 -14.91
CA TYR A 246 -60.18 35.39 -15.08
C TYR A 246 -59.35 34.11 -15.31
N GLN A 247 -58.43 34.15 -16.28
CA GLN A 247 -57.26 33.28 -16.30
C GLN A 247 -56.18 33.84 -15.35
N ILE A 248 -55.72 33.04 -14.38
CA ILE A 248 -54.45 33.26 -13.68
C ILE A 248 -53.45 32.24 -14.23
N GLY A 249 -52.59 32.69 -15.13
CA GLY A 249 -51.38 31.97 -15.53
C GLY A 249 -50.32 32.13 -14.44
N VAL A 250 -49.95 31.02 -13.80
CA VAL A 250 -48.85 30.96 -12.83
C VAL A 250 -47.54 30.82 -13.59
N LEU A 251 -46.72 31.88 -13.57
CA LEU A 251 -45.34 31.91 -14.01
C LEU A 251 -44.43 31.58 -12.81
N LEU A 252 -43.91 30.36 -12.73
CA LEU A 252 -42.90 29.98 -11.73
C LEU A 252 -41.51 30.29 -12.28
N VAL A 253 -40.92 31.40 -11.83
CA VAL A 253 -39.49 31.69 -12.00
C VAL A 253 -38.78 31.15 -10.75
N SER A 254 -37.96 30.11 -10.91
CA SER A 254 -37.14 29.55 -9.84
C SER A 254 -35.99 30.49 -9.51
N LEU A 255 -35.97 31.00 -8.27
CA LEU A 255 -34.94 31.88 -7.73
C LEU A 255 -33.85 31.06 -7.04
N SER A 256 -32.65 31.03 -7.62
CA SER A 256 -31.45 30.45 -7.02
C SER A 256 -30.92 31.38 -5.91
N ALA A 257 -30.97 30.94 -4.65
CA ALA A 257 -30.34 31.65 -3.54
C ALA A 257 -29.19 30.83 -2.97
N VAL A 258 -27.97 31.34 -3.19
CA VAL A 258 -26.72 30.94 -2.54
C VAL A 258 -26.78 31.38 -1.07
N VAL A 259 -26.50 30.46 -0.13
CA VAL A 259 -26.35 30.77 1.30
C VAL A 259 -24.89 30.55 1.70
N ILE A 260 -24.18 31.63 1.99
CA ILE A 260 -22.89 31.66 2.69
C ILE A 260 -23.20 31.86 4.17
N LEU A 261 -22.82 30.91 5.02
CA LEU A 261 -22.98 31.01 6.47
C LEU A 261 -21.64 31.44 7.11
N LEU A 262 -21.54 32.72 7.50
CA LEU A 262 -20.59 33.21 8.49
C LEU A 262 -21.39 33.83 9.64
N LYS A 263 -21.29 33.30 10.85
CA LYS A 263 -21.58 34.09 12.05
C LYS A 263 -20.76 33.66 13.26
N THR A 264 -19.83 34.54 13.59
CA THR A 264 -18.99 34.56 14.78
C THR A 264 -19.78 35.01 16.02
N ARG A 265 -19.42 34.41 17.16
CA ARG A 265 -19.37 34.96 18.53
C ARG A 265 -20.64 35.54 19.17
N ASN A 266 -21.07 34.91 20.26
CA ASN A 266 -21.61 35.61 21.43
C ASN A 266 -20.74 35.30 22.66
N LEU A 267 -20.07 36.35 23.15
CA LEU A 267 -19.72 36.56 24.55
C LEU A 267 -21.03 36.72 25.35
N VAL A 268 -21.13 36.18 26.57
CA VAL A 268 -21.52 36.91 27.80
C VAL A 268 -21.07 36.11 29.04
N THR A 269 -20.31 36.81 29.86
CA THR A 269 -19.94 36.66 31.28
C THR A 269 -20.90 35.91 32.21
N LYS A 270 -20.35 35.05 33.09
CA LYS A 270 -19.98 35.38 34.47
C LYS A 270 -18.91 34.42 34.98
#